data_AF-A0A7M7T2U4-F1
#
_entry.id   AF-A0A7M7T2U4-F1
#
_cell.length_a   1.000
_cell.length_b   1.000
_cell.length_c   1.000
_cell.angle_alpha   90.00
_cell.angle_beta   90.00
_cell.angle_gamma   90.00
#
_symmetry.space_group_name_H-M   'P 1'
#
loop_
_entity.id
_entity.type
_entity.pdbx_description
1 polymer ?
#
loop_
_entity_poly.entity_id
_entity_poly.type
_entity_poly.pdbx_seq_one_letter_code
_entity_poly.pdbx_strand_id
1 'polypeptide(L)'
;MAELGGLAESSLGLGAPGNQGNKPIAYIQGGIHAREWVSQATMMGLVKQLIDGYNTNDKVKAMLDTFDWYIVPVLNPDGYSYTWTNDRMWRKNRRTADGNVCTGIDLNRNYAYEWGGDEASPVSCSETYRGPRPLSEPEHRGVTSFLLENNKPMVFISSWMFTATDSTGSTHVATRARKLSPCPIDAIW
;
A
#
# COMPACT_ATOMS: atom_id res chain seq x y z
N MET A 1 4.35 -1.76 20.29
CA MET A 1 4.07 -0.32 20.32
C MET A 1 4.55 0.25 19.00
N ALA A 2 3.69 0.29 17.98
CA ALA A 2 3.98 0.97 16.72
C ALA A 2 3.46 2.41 16.89
N GLU A 3 4.34 3.30 17.35
CA GLU A 3 4.06 4.73 17.42
C GLU A 3 4.06 5.34 16.02
N LEU A 4 3.53 6.56 15.94
CA LEU A 4 3.16 7.35 14.75
C LEU A 4 4.26 7.60 13.71
N GLY A 5 5.44 6.96 13.81
CA GLY A 5 6.58 7.05 12.87
C GLY A 5 6.63 5.95 11.79
N GLY A 6 5.74 4.95 11.82
CA GLY A 6 5.87 3.74 10.99
C GLY A 6 5.95 3.94 9.47
N LEU A 7 5.29 4.95 8.90
CA LEU A 7 5.38 5.22 7.46
C LEU A 7 6.57 6.07 7.04
N ALA A 8 7.05 6.97 7.90
CA ALA A 8 8.28 7.70 7.62
C ALA A 8 9.49 6.74 7.57
N GLU A 9 9.43 5.63 8.32
CA GLU A 9 10.48 4.61 8.37
C GLU A 9 10.37 3.53 7.28
N SER A 10 9.20 3.36 6.63
CA SER A 10 8.96 2.30 5.63
C SER A 10 8.65 2.81 4.22
N SER A 11 8.60 4.12 4.01
CA SER A 11 8.47 4.76 2.70
C SER A 11 9.83 5.22 2.15
N LEU A 12 10.04 5.02 0.85
CA LEU A 12 11.17 5.57 0.11
C LEU A 12 10.70 6.80 -0.68
N GLY A 13 11.17 7.97 -0.29
CA GLY A 13 10.99 9.22 -1.04
C GLY A 13 12.03 9.35 -2.15
N LEU A 14 11.58 9.51 -3.39
CA LEU A 14 12.41 9.73 -4.58
C LEU A 14 11.95 11.00 -5.31
N GLY A 15 12.87 11.92 -5.56
CA GLY A 15 12.59 13.13 -6.32
C GLY A 15 13.89 13.79 -6.81
N ALA A 16 13.83 14.42 -7.98
CA ALA A 16 14.99 15.14 -8.51
C ALA A 16 15.42 16.31 -7.59
N PRO A 17 16.73 16.61 -7.48
CA PRO A 17 17.22 17.76 -6.70
C PRO A 17 16.69 19.09 -7.26
N GLY A 18 16.25 19.98 -6.38
CA GLY A 18 15.62 21.26 -6.73
C GLY A 18 14.09 21.15 -6.83
N ASN A 19 13.38 22.00 -6.07
CA ASN A 19 11.92 22.00 -5.88
C ASN A 19 11.31 20.81 -5.11
N GLN A 20 12.07 20.18 -4.21
CA GLN A 20 11.51 19.23 -3.25
C GLN A 20 10.40 19.91 -2.44
N GLY A 21 9.20 19.34 -2.44
CA GLY A 21 8.10 19.86 -1.64
C GLY A 21 7.09 20.76 -2.37
N ASN A 22 7.33 21.15 -3.62
CA ASN A 22 6.34 21.89 -4.44
C ASN A 22 5.76 21.05 -5.59
N LYS A 23 6.33 19.88 -5.87
CA LYS A 23 5.85 18.99 -6.92
C LYS A 23 4.60 18.23 -6.47
N PRO A 24 3.69 17.89 -7.40
CA PRO A 24 2.66 16.88 -7.16
C PRO A 24 3.26 15.56 -6.65
N ILE A 25 2.49 14.81 -5.88
CA ILE A 25 2.95 13.55 -5.27
C ILE A 25 2.47 12.35 -6.08
N ALA A 26 3.38 11.41 -6.34
CA ALA A 26 3.04 10.06 -6.78
C ALA A 26 3.25 9.10 -5.60
N TYR A 27 2.17 8.73 -4.92
CA TYR A 27 2.21 7.77 -3.82
C TYR A 27 1.86 6.37 -4.33
N ILE A 28 2.75 5.41 -4.11
CA ILE A 28 2.59 4.03 -4.55
C ILE A 28 2.89 3.10 -3.40
N GLN A 29 2.00 2.14 -3.14
CA GLN A 29 2.20 1.14 -2.10
C GLN A 29 2.01 -0.28 -2.63
N GLY A 30 2.77 -1.21 -2.08
CA GLY A 30 2.63 -2.64 -2.27
C GLY A 30 2.54 -3.38 -0.94
N GLY A 31 2.25 -4.68 -1.02
CA GLY A 31 2.27 -5.57 0.13
C GLY A 31 1.25 -5.24 1.23
N ILE A 32 0.08 -4.69 0.88
CA ILE A 32 -1.02 -4.52 1.84
C ILE A 32 -1.54 -5.87 2.36
N HIS A 33 -1.60 -6.87 1.47
CA HIS A 33 -1.77 -8.26 1.87
C HIS A 33 -0.43 -8.95 1.88
N ALA A 34 -0.12 -9.60 3.01
CA ALA A 34 1.21 -10.15 3.26
C ALA A 34 1.65 -11.21 2.23
N ARG A 35 0.78 -12.17 1.90
CA ARG A 35 1.07 -13.28 0.98
C ARG A 35 1.36 -12.90 -0.47
N GLU A 36 1.10 -11.66 -0.88
CA GLU A 36 1.12 -11.25 -2.27
C GLU A 36 2.51 -10.80 -2.74
N TRP A 37 3.54 -11.60 -2.47
CA TRP A 37 4.98 -11.25 -2.60
C TRP A 37 5.41 -10.58 -3.91
N VAL A 38 4.70 -10.84 -5.02
CA VAL A 38 4.95 -10.17 -6.30
C VAL A 38 4.73 -8.65 -6.22
N SER A 39 3.80 -8.19 -5.38
CA SER A 39 3.51 -6.77 -5.16
C SER A 39 4.74 -6.09 -4.55
N GLN A 40 5.29 -6.66 -3.47
CA GLN A 40 6.51 -6.19 -2.81
C GLN A 40 7.69 -6.18 -3.79
N ALA A 41 7.89 -7.27 -4.54
CA ALA A 41 8.97 -7.37 -5.52
C ALA A 41 8.83 -6.34 -6.66
N THR A 42 7.60 -6.09 -7.12
CA THR A 42 7.31 -5.09 -8.16
C THR A 42 7.65 -3.68 -7.68
N MET A 43 7.31 -3.34 -6.44
CA MET A 43 7.65 -2.03 -5.87
C MET A 43 9.16 -1.82 -5.80
N MET A 44 9.91 -2.84 -5.35
CA MET A 44 11.37 -2.78 -5.34
C MET A 44 11.97 -2.68 -6.75
N GLY A 45 11.40 -3.40 -7.72
CA GLY A 45 11.80 -3.31 -9.12
C GLY A 45 11.53 -1.94 -9.74
N LEU A 46 10.42 -1.28 -9.37
CA LEU A 46 10.10 0.09 -9.77
C LEU A 46 11.12 1.08 -9.20
N VAL A 47 11.40 0.99 -7.90
CA VAL A 47 12.42 1.82 -7.24
C VAL A 47 13.76 1.71 -7.97
N LYS A 48 14.20 0.47 -8.26
CA LYS A 48 15.44 0.24 -8.99
C LYS A 48 15.43 0.89 -10.37
N GLN A 49 14.35 0.75 -11.14
CA GLN A 49 14.23 1.37 -12.47
C GLN A 49 14.26 2.90 -12.42
N LEU A 50 13.63 3.50 -11.41
CA LEU A 50 13.64 4.95 -11.24
C LEU A 50 15.04 5.47 -10.90
N ILE A 51 15.77 4.78 -10.02
CA ILE A 51 17.13 5.14 -9.62
C ILE A 51 18.11 4.98 -10.79
N ASP A 52 18.15 3.79 -11.40
CA ASP A 52 19.10 3.48 -12.48
C ASP A 52 18.83 4.31 -13.74
N GLY A 53 17.55 4.65 -13.97
CA GLY A 53 17.09 5.38 -15.14
C GLY A 53 17.28 6.90 -15.07
N TYR A 54 17.51 7.49 -13.90
CA TYR A 54 17.45 8.95 -13.75
C TYR A 54 18.45 9.70 -14.65
N ASN A 55 19.66 9.18 -14.84
CA ASN A 55 20.69 9.80 -15.69
C ASN A 55 20.81 9.15 -17.08
N THR A 56 20.06 8.10 -17.36
CA THR A 56 20.23 7.26 -18.56
C THR A 56 18.98 7.18 -19.43
N ASN A 57 17.82 7.60 -18.91
CA ASN A 57 16.54 7.51 -19.58
C ASN A 57 15.74 8.81 -19.38
N ASP A 58 15.57 9.57 -20.45
CA ASP A 58 14.88 10.86 -20.45
C ASP A 58 13.44 10.78 -19.92
N LYS A 59 12.75 9.64 -20.11
CA LYS A 59 11.40 9.44 -19.59
C LYS A 59 11.40 9.28 -18.07
N VAL A 60 12.35 8.50 -17.54
CA VAL A 60 12.51 8.33 -16.08
C VAL A 60 12.93 9.64 -15.44
N LYS A 61 13.86 10.35 -16.07
CA LYS A 61 14.23 11.70 -15.65
C LYS A 61 13.03 12.63 -15.60
N ALA A 62 12.25 12.72 -16.68
CA ALA A 62 11.06 13.56 -16.73
C ALA A 62 10.04 13.19 -15.63
N MET A 63 9.86 11.89 -15.32
CA MET A 63 8.99 11.45 -14.23
C MET A 63 9.45 11.93 -12.85
N LEU A 64 10.75 11.85 -12.55
CA LEU A 64 11.34 12.29 -11.27
C LEU A 64 11.51 13.82 -11.17
N ASP A 65 11.61 14.50 -12.31
CA ASP A 65 11.61 15.96 -12.39
C ASP A 65 10.20 16.53 -12.16
N THR A 66 9.15 15.79 -12.56
CA THR A 66 7.74 16.24 -12.49
C THR A 66 7.07 15.93 -11.15
N PHE A 67 7.32 14.76 -10.55
CA PHE A 67 6.65 14.31 -9.32
C PHE A 67 7.64 14.04 -8.20
N ASP A 68 7.19 14.24 -6.95
CA ASP A 68 7.81 13.63 -5.77
C ASP A 68 7.19 12.24 -5.57
N TRP A 69 7.98 11.17 -5.72
CA TRP A 69 7.53 9.79 -5.63
C TRP A 69 7.72 9.26 -4.21
N TYR A 70 6.67 8.70 -3.62
CA TYR A 70 6.71 8.02 -2.33
C TYR A 70 6.30 6.57 -2.54
N ILE A 71 7.26 5.66 -2.41
CA ILE A 71 7.03 4.24 -2.67
C ILE A 71 7.15 3.46 -1.37
N VAL A 72 6.09 2.74 -0.99
CA VAL A 72 6.03 1.86 0.18
C VAL A 72 6.01 0.41 -0.30
N PRO A 73 7.14 -0.31 -0.31
CA PRO A 73 7.19 -1.67 -0.85
C PRO A 73 6.38 -2.68 -0.02
N VAL A 74 6.36 -2.49 1.30
CA VAL A 74 5.72 -3.40 2.25
C VAL A 74 4.89 -2.60 3.25
N LEU A 75 3.60 -2.41 2.96
CA LEU A 75 2.69 -1.75 3.91
C LEU A 75 2.38 -2.60 5.14
N ASN A 76 2.41 -3.93 5.01
CA ASN A 76 2.14 -4.89 6.08
C ASN A 76 3.42 -5.66 6.46
N PRO A 77 4.38 -5.04 7.17
CA PRO A 77 5.67 -5.66 7.47
C PRO A 77 5.54 -6.88 8.37
N ASP A 78 4.70 -6.82 9.41
CA ASP A 78 4.51 -7.92 10.36
C ASP A 78 3.87 -9.14 9.69
N GLY A 79 2.83 -8.91 8.88
CA GLY A 79 2.19 -9.97 8.11
C GLY A 79 3.17 -10.55 7.10
N TYR A 80 3.93 -9.70 6.39
CA TYR A 80 4.93 -10.17 5.42
C TYR A 80 5.97 -11.06 6.11
N SER A 81 6.56 -10.63 7.23
CA SER A 81 7.49 -11.46 8.02
C SER A 81 6.88 -12.81 8.39
N TYR A 82 5.62 -12.82 8.86
CA TYR A 82 4.91 -14.04 9.23
C TYR A 82 4.73 -15.03 8.06
N THR A 83 4.66 -14.53 6.82
CA THR A 83 4.61 -15.40 5.63
C THR A 83 5.91 -16.13 5.32
N TRP A 84 7.04 -15.66 5.86
CA TRP A 84 8.33 -16.32 5.72
C TRP A 84 8.58 -17.34 6.82
N THR A 85 8.03 -17.12 8.02
CA THR A 85 8.39 -17.90 9.21
C THR A 85 7.31 -18.89 9.65
N ASN A 86 6.03 -18.66 9.30
CA ASN A 86 4.92 -19.41 9.88
C ASN A 86 3.89 -19.86 8.85
N ASP A 87 3.23 -18.92 8.17
CA ASP A 87 2.13 -19.23 7.25
C ASP A 87 2.27 -18.41 5.97
N ARG A 88 2.74 -19.07 4.92
CA ARG A 88 2.90 -18.48 3.58
C ARG A 88 1.62 -17.83 3.06
N MET A 89 0.44 -18.33 3.44
CA MET A 89 -0.85 -17.85 2.96
C MET A 89 -1.47 -16.77 3.84
N TRP A 90 -0.76 -16.29 4.86
CA TRP A 90 -1.22 -15.21 5.72
C TRP A 90 -1.48 -13.92 4.93
N ARG A 91 -2.69 -13.35 5.10
CA ARG A 91 -3.16 -12.17 4.36
C ARG A 91 -3.11 -10.90 5.20
N LYS A 92 -3.65 -10.98 6.42
CA LYS A 92 -3.97 -9.86 7.31
C LYS A 92 -2.71 -9.26 7.94
N ASN A 93 -2.85 -8.18 8.72
CA ASN A 93 -1.77 -7.78 9.61
C ASN A 93 -1.64 -8.74 10.81
N ARG A 94 -0.80 -8.41 11.79
CA ARG A 94 -0.54 -9.25 12.97
C ARG A 94 -1.07 -8.67 14.28
N ARG A 95 -1.98 -7.69 14.21
CA ARG A 95 -2.60 -7.15 15.42
C ARG A 95 -3.42 -8.23 16.13
N THR A 96 -3.07 -8.50 17.38
CA THR A 96 -3.92 -9.25 18.31
C THR A 96 -4.86 -8.24 18.98
N ALA A 97 -6.16 -8.40 18.82
CA ALA A 97 -7.11 -7.53 19.52
C ALA A 97 -7.46 -8.10 20.89
N ASP A 98 -7.68 -7.21 21.86
CA ASP A 98 -8.11 -7.59 23.20
C ASP A 98 -9.46 -8.32 23.14
N GLY A 99 -9.47 -9.59 23.54
CA GLY A 99 -10.67 -10.44 23.54
C GLY A 99 -11.02 -11.14 22.23
N ASN A 100 -10.25 -10.96 21.14
CA ASN A 100 -10.47 -11.71 19.90
C ASN A 100 -9.73 -13.05 19.90
N VAL A 101 -10.42 -14.11 19.47
CA VAL A 101 -9.85 -15.46 19.32
C VAL A 101 -8.84 -15.53 18.16
N CYS A 102 -9.05 -14.71 17.12
CA CYS A 102 -8.25 -14.73 15.91
C CYS A 102 -7.40 -13.47 15.76
N THR A 103 -6.20 -13.64 15.21
CA THR A 103 -5.24 -12.55 14.97
C THR A 103 -5.47 -11.88 13.61
N GLY A 104 -5.20 -10.59 13.55
CA GLY A 104 -5.06 -9.84 12.31
C GLY A 104 -6.36 -9.24 11.78
N ILE A 105 -6.19 -8.10 11.13
CA ILE A 105 -7.22 -7.32 10.44
C ILE A 105 -6.84 -7.24 8.96
N ASP A 106 -7.84 -7.35 8.09
CA ASP A 106 -7.65 -7.11 6.66
C ASP A 106 -7.48 -5.61 6.47
N LEU A 107 -6.23 -5.20 6.22
CA LEU A 107 -5.87 -3.83 5.96
C LEU A 107 -6.72 -3.24 4.82
N ASN A 108 -7.00 -3.98 3.75
CA ASN A 108 -7.81 -3.47 2.63
C ASN A 108 -9.32 -3.40 2.93
N ARG A 109 -9.72 -3.60 4.19
CA ARG A 109 -11.07 -3.40 4.73
C ARG A 109 -11.10 -2.44 5.92
N ASN A 110 -9.95 -1.85 6.30
CA ASN A 110 -9.82 -0.96 7.46
C ASN A 110 -9.74 0.53 7.11
N TYR A 111 -9.85 0.85 5.82
CA TYR A 111 -10.10 2.20 5.30
C TYR A 111 -11.40 2.80 5.87
N ALA A 112 -11.54 4.12 5.83
CA ALA A 112 -12.70 4.81 6.40
C ALA A 112 -13.89 4.90 5.42
N TYR A 113 -13.62 4.87 4.11
CA TYR A 113 -14.61 4.68 3.05
C TYR A 113 -15.38 3.43 3.35
N GLU A 114 -16.69 3.49 3.10
CA GLU A 114 -17.50 2.30 2.90
C GLU A 114 -17.22 1.23 3.98
N TRP A 115 -16.86 1.67 5.19
CA TRP A 115 -16.30 0.77 6.19
C TRP A 115 -17.40 -0.12 6.72
N GLY A 116 -17.24 -1.43 6.55
CA GLY A 116 -18.33 -2.39 6.81
C GLY A 116 -19.31 -2.56 5.66
N GLY A 117 -18.95 -2.16 4.44
CA GLY A 117 -19.67 -2.55 3.23
C GLY A 117 -19.63 -4.06 2.96
N ASP A 118 -20.34 -4.50 1.92
CA ASP A 118 -20.68 -5.91 1.68
C ASP A 118 -19.49 -6.87 1.56
N GLU A 119 -18.30 -6.37 1.20
CA GLU A 119 -17.08 -7.19 1.09
C GLU A 119 -16.27 -7.30 2.40
N ALA A 120 -16.77 -6.74 3.50
CA ALA A 120 -16.05 -6.58 4.77
C ALA A 120 -16.73 -7.35 5.90
N SER A 121 -16.03 -8.27 6.55
CA SER A 121 -16.60 -9.09 7.62
C SER A 121 -16.44 -8.43 8.99
N PRO A 122 -17.46 -8.47 9.88
CA PRO A 122 -17.29 -8.10 11.29
C PRO A 122 -16.72 -9.24 12.15
N VAL A 123 -16.50 -10.44 11.61
CA VAL A 123 -16.04 -11.61 12.36
C VAL A 123 -14.51 -11.67 12.36
N SER A 124 -13.88 -11.67 13.55
CA SER A 124 -12.42 -11.58 13.71
C SER A 124 -11.62 -12.66 12.99
N CYS A 125 -12.20 -13.85 12.85
CA CYS A 125 -11.58 -15.00 12.19
C CYS A 125 -11.72 -14.99 10.67
N SER A 126 -12.48 -14.06 10.10
CA SER A 126 -12.55 -13.89 8.65
C SER A 126 -11.22 -13.37 8.09
N GLU A 127 -10.89 -13.81 6.87
CA GLU A 127 -9.81 -13.26 6.05
C GLU A 127 -10.07 -11.81 5.63
N THR A 128 -11.35 -11.39 5.62
CA THR A 128 -11.82 -10.03 5.29
C THR A 128 -12.28 -9.26 6.54
N TYR A 129 -11.79 -9.64 7.73
CA TYR A 129 -12.15 -8.96 8.97
C TYR A 129 -11.76 -7.48 8.91
N ARG A 130 -12.75 -6.59 9.01
CA ARG A 130 -12.61 -5.13 8.82
C ARG A 130 -12.01 -4.39 10.02
N GLY A 131 -11.76 -5.10 11.12
CA GLY A 131 -11.36 -4.50 12.38
C GLY A 131 -12.54 -3.94 13.19
N PRO A 132 -12.27 -3.44 14.42
CA PRO A 132 -13.31 -2.97 15.34
C PRO A 132 -13.89 -1.60 14.97
N ARG A 133 -13.14 -0.77 14.22
CA ARG A 133 -13.53 0.58 13.77
C ARG A 133 -12.69 0.95 12.54
N PRO A 134 -13.10 1.92 11.71
CA PRO A 134 -12.24 2.40 10.61
C PRO A 134 -10.94 2.99 11.16
N LEU A 135 -9.87 2.87 10.40
CA LEU A 135 -8.52 3.35 10.74
C LEU A 135 -8.09 2.90 12.15
N SER A 136 -8.40 1.65 12.49
CA SER A 136 -7.98 1.04 13.74
C SER A 136 -6.50 0.64 13.70
N GLU A 137 -5.98 0.36 12.51
CA GLU A 137 -4.63 -0.16 12.30
C GLU A 137 -3.61 0.96 12.14
N PRO A 138 -2.44 0.91 12.82
CA PRO A 138 -1.39 1.91 12.68
C PRO A 138 -0.86 2.03 11.25
N GLU A 139 -0.80 0.93 10.51
CA GLU A 139 -0.35 0.88 9.11
C GLU A 139 -1.21 1.82 8.25
N HIS A 140 -2.53 1.77 8.42
CA HIS A 140 -3.46 2.66 7.73
C HIS A 140 -3.42 4.09 8.19
N ARG A 141 -3.38 4.30 9.52
CA ARG A 141 -3.31 5.65 10.08
C ARG A 141 -2.09 6.40 9.58
N GLY A 142 -0.95 5.72 9.44
CA GLY A 142 0.23 6.32 8.87
C GLY A 142 0.00 6.79 7.43
N VAL A 143 -0.63 5.96 6.58
CA VAL A 143 -0.92 6.33 5.17
C VAL A 143 -1.81 7.56 5.16
N THR A 144 -2.95 7.47 5.85
CA THR A 144 -3.90 8.56 5.94
C THR A 144 -3.24 9.86 6.43
N SER A 145 -2.48 9.82 7.52
CA SER A 145 -1.78 11.00 8.04
C SER A 145 -0.83 11.59 7.00
N PHE A 146 -0.01 10.76 6.35
CA PHE A 146 0.90 11.22 5.31
C PHE A 146 0.14 11.93 4.16
N LEU A 147 -0.96 11.34 3.69
CA LEU A 147 -1.72 11.89 2.57
C LEU A 147 -2.42 13.21 2.96
N LEU A 148 -2.96 13.31 4.17
CA LEU A 148 -3.60 14.52 4.68
C LEU A 148 -2.62 15.67 4.93
N GLU A 149 -1.47 15.37 5.51
CA GLU A 149 -0.41 16.36 5.79
C GLU A 149 0.19 16.90 4.49
N ASN A 150 0.27 16.08 3.45
CA ASN A 150 0.82 16.44 2.16
C ASN A 150 -0.27 16.82 1.14
N ASN A 151 -1.15 17.76 1.51
CA ASN A 151 -2.30 18.27 0.74
C ASN A 151 -1.94 18.85 -0.65
N LYS A 152 -1.52 17.98 -1.57
CA LYS A 152 -1.03 18.28 -2.92
C LYS A 152 -1.78 17.43 -3.94
N PRO A 153 -1.81 17.83 -5.22
CA PRO A 153 -2.30 16.98 -6.29
C PRO A 153 -1.55 15.65 -6.26
N MET A 154 -2.31 14.56 -6.17
CA MET A 154 -1.75 13.24 -5.88
C MET A 154 -2.26 12.17 -6.83
N VAL A 155 -1.36 11.28 -7.20
CA VAL A 155 -1.69 9.99 -7.79
C VAL A 155 -1.46 8.92 -6.73
N PHE A 156 -2.53 8.23 -6.31
CA PHE A 156 -2.44 7.09 -5.39
C PHE A 156 -2.58 5.79 -6.17
N ILE A 157 -1.63 4.88 -5.98
CA ILE A 157 -1.64 3.53 -6.56
C ILE A 157 -1.40 2.50 -5.45
N SER A 158 -2.37 1.63 -5.23
CA SER A 158 -2.18 0.43 -4.41
C SER A 158 -2.04 -0.79 -5.31
N SER A 159 -0.97 -1.57 -5.07
CA SER A 159 -0.61 -2.78 -5.79
C SER A 159 -1.01 -4.01 -4.99
N TRP A 160 -1.86 -4.86 -5.57
CA TRP A 160 -2.15 -6.20 -5.06
C TRP A 160 -2.06 -7.25 -6.16
N MET A 161 -1.79 -8.48 -5.75
CA MET A 161 -1.71 -9.64 -6.64
C MET A 161 -3.11 -10.16 -6.95
N PHE A 162 -3.34 -10.48 -8.22
CA PHE A 162 -4.49 -11.25 -8.65
C PHE A 162 -4.08 -12.23 -9.75
N THR A 163 -4.87 -13.28 -9.91
CA THR A 163 -4.79 -14.16 -11.06
C THR A 163 -5.58 -13.56 -12.22
N ALA A 164 -4.92 -13.29 -13.34
CA ALA A 164 -5.55 -12.84 -14.58
C ALA A 164 -5.53 -13.98 -15.60
N THR A 165 -6.65 -14.26 -16.24
CA THR A 165 -6.69 -15.21 -17.36
C THR A 165 -6.71 -14.41 -18.65
N ASP A 166 -5.76 -14.68 -19.55
CA ASP A 166 -5.75 -14.05 -20.86
C ASP A 166 -6.79 -14.67 -21.80
N SER A 167 -6.94 -14.09 -23.00
CA SER A 167 -7.87 -14.59 -24.02
C SER A 167 -7.55 -15.99 -24.53
N THR A 168 -6.39 -16.55 -24.18
CA THR A 168 -5.98 -17.92 -24.52
C THR A 168 -6.30 -18.93 -23.42
N GLY A 169 -6.83 -18.49 -22.28
CA GLY A 169 -7.09 -19.33 -21.12
C GLY A 169 -5.87 -19.49 -20.19
N SER A 170 -4.75 -18.82 -20.47
CA SER A 170 -3.55 -18.90 -19.63
C SER A 170 -3.69 -18.00 -18.41
N THR A 171 -3.43 -18.56 -17.22
CA THR A 171 -3.51 -17.83 -15.95
C THR A 171 -2.15 -17.24 -15.58
N HIS A 172 -2.11 -15.92 -15.43
CA HIS A 172 -0.94 -15.13 -15.09
C HIS A 172 -1.08 -14.52 -13.70
N VAL A 173 0.03 -14.40 -12.99
CA VAL A 173 0.11 -13.57 -11.80
C VAL A 173 0.28 -12.13 -12.24
N ALA A 174 -0.70 -11.28 -11.93
CA ALA A 174 -0.71 -9.89 -12.33
C ALA A 174 -0.84 -8.95 -11.12
N THR A 175 -0.30 -7.76 -11.27
CA THR A 175 -0.45 -6.67 -10.30
C THR A 175 -1.52 -5.72 -10.82
N ARG A 176 -2.56 -5.44 -10.02
CA ARG A 176 -3.54 -4.39 -10.35
C ARG A 176 -3.15 -3.12 -9.62
N ALA A 177 -3.11 -2.02 -10.36
CA ALA A 177 -3.01 -0.66 -9.83
C ALA A 177 -4.38 0.02 -9.98
N ARG A 178 -4.94 0.57 -8.90
CA ARG A 178 -6.10 1.47 -8.99
C ARG A 178 -5.59 2.91 -8.87
N LYS A 179 -5.81 3.73 -9.90
CA LYS A 179 -5.63 5.18 -9.84
C LYS A 179 -6.80 5.79 -9.09
N LEU A 180 -6.54 6.51 -8.01
CA LEU A 180 -7.53 7.41 -7.40
C LEU A 180 -7.21 8.82 -7.89
N SER A 181 -8.07 9.43 -8.71
CA SER A 181 -7.87 10.79 -9.23
C SER A 181 -9.18 11.46 -9.64
N PRO A 182 -9.35 12.78 -9.42
CA PRO A 182 -8.93 13.52 -8.24
C PRO A 182 -9.92 13.18 -7.12
N CYS A 183 -9.48 12.43 -6.12
CA CYS A 183 -10.27 12.33 -4.90
C CYS A 183 -10.16 13.69 -4.21
N PRO A 184 -11.27 14.34 -3.81
CA PRO A 184 -11.22 15.17 -2.62
C PRO A 184 -10.47 14.38 -1.54
N ILE A 185 -9.72 15.03 -0.66
CA ILE A 185 -9.13 14.34 0.50
C ILE A 185 -10.22 13.49 1.21
N ASP A 186 -11.47 13.93 1.11
CA ASP A 186 -12.76 13.31 1.46
C ASP A 186 -13.17 12.01 0.70
N ALA A 187 -12.34 11.50 -0.20
CA ALA A 187 -12.58 10.25 -0.95
C ALA A 187 -11.33 9.35 -1.05
N ILE A 188 -10.23 9.74 -0.39
CA ILE A 188 -9.10 8.84 -0.07
C ILE A 188 -9.47 7.89 1.09
N TRP A 189 -10.57 8.20 1.77
CA TRP A 189 -11.18 7.34 2.78
C TRP A 189 -11.48 6.02 2.18
#